data_AF-A0A368ZAW2-F1
#
_entry.id   AF-A0A368ZAW2-F1
#
_cell.length_a   1.000
_cell.length_b   1.000
_cell.length_c   1.000
_cell.angle_alpha   90.00
_cell.angle_beta   90.00
_cell.angle_gamma   90.00
#
_symmetry.space_group_name_H-M   'P 1'
#
loop_
_entity.id
_entity.type
_entity.pdbx_description
1 polymer ?
#
loop_
_entity_poly.entity_id
_entity_poly.type
_entity_poly.pdbx_seq_one_letter_code
_entity_poly.pdbx_strand_id
1 'polypeptide(L)'
;MTNDLRSEKWSGKKLIVVRFLFSYFLLFVLYDILGRLGSVLKGSKQFINGLLHFIGTEVFQISDKTILIVNNFSDTSFNYFVIGSLIGISTLAALFWTFLSKNRIREPYLFYGLHVLVRFYLGFILINYGLVKLFHLQFSEPSLMTLVTSNGQMSPIKLAWSFFGYSKGYSIFMGGLEVMGLLLFFRRTATFGALLALVVMVNIVAVNYFFDIPLKILTTNLLLMTLFLLSKDAKSFVLLLFCGEKVTLPKLPTPKFLSNPIQKIRILWGKLAFIILIGIVAGYKLYNRNAIINGEFKNSKFYGVYEVSSFETKSNLALVKTVDSTPWRYLIMEQPGYVKIIDDNQLVSVYAASIDSLDNVIELSNPYINPDPLRLNYKEIGTGQMVFESLLKEDSIRVECKVLRPSDFPLFKQRFRFINDDPSHR
;
A
#
# COMPACT_ATOMS: atom_id res chain seq x y z
N MET A 1 31.21 11.97 33.25
CA MET A 1 30.51 10.96 34.08
C MET A 1 29.87 9.91 33.18
N THR A 2 30.44 8.71 33.15
CA THR A 2 29.92 7.56 32.43
C THR A 2 28.80 6.92 33.27
N ASN A 3 27.55 7.35 33.07
CA ASN A 3 26.40 6.69 33.68
C ASN A 3 26.34 5.25 33.19
N ASP A 4 26.85 4.33 34.02
CA ASP A 4 26.71 2.91 33.79
C ASP A 4 25.22 2.56 33.96
N LEU A 5 24.68 1.89 32.96
CA LEU A 5 23.30 1.40 32.87
C LEU A 5 22.88 0.58 34.11
N ARG A 6 23.84 0.13 34.92
CA ARG A 6 23.63 -0.70 36.12
C ARG A 6 23.10 0.05 37.36
N SER A 7 23.11 1.39 37.37
CA SER A 7 22.82 2.18 38.59
C SER A 7 21.34 2.54 38.81
N GLU A 8 20.48 2.35 37.79
CA GLU A 8 19.07 2.78 37.87
C GLU A 8 18.15 1.65 38.37
N LYS A 9 17.60 1.79 39.58
CA LYS A 9 16.61 0.82 40.12
C LYS A 9 15.24 1.03 39.46
N TRP A 10 14.84 0.11 38.60
CA TRP A 10 13.54 0.16 37.94
C TRP A 10 12.41 -0.41 38.82
N SER A 11 11.22 0.21 38.74
CA SER A 11 10.01 -0.31 39.40
C SER A 11 9.54 -1.60 38.75
N GLY A 12 8.89 -2.48 39.53
CA GLY A 12 8.38 -3.77 39.02
C GLY A 12 7.42 -3.62 37.84
N LYS A 13 6.56 -2.60 37.87
CA LYS A 13 5.62 -2.29 36.76
C LYS A 13 6.37 -1.96 35.46
N LYS A 14 7.38 -1.09 35.52
CA LYS A 14 8.19 -0.69 34.35
C LYS A 14 8.89 -1.89 33.72
N LEU A 15 9.37 -2.82 34.55
CA LEU A 15 10.09 -4.01 34.14
C LEU A 15 9.19 -5.01 33.40
N ILE A 16 7.98 -5.27 33.90
CA ILE A 16 6.99 -6.12 33.22
C ILE A 16 6.63 -5.53 31.85
N VAL A 17 6.35 -4.23 31.79
CA VAL A 17 5.98 -3.54 30.54
C VAL A 17 7.11 -3.62 29.51
N VAL A 18 8.36 -3.37 29.90
CA VAL A 18 9.48 -3.43 28.94
C VAL A 18 9.73 -4.84 28.44
N ARG A 19 9.58 -5.86 29.28
CA ARG A 19 9.67 -7.28 28.86
C ARG A 19 8.56 -7.66 27.90
N PHE A 20 7.32 -7.25 28.18
CA PHE A 20 6.19 -7.45 27.28
C PHE A 20 6.44 -6.78 25.92
N LEU A 21 6.78 -5.48 25.91
CA LEU A 21 7.04 -4.74 24.68
C LEU A 21 8.22 -5.32 23.90
N PHE A 22 9.26 -5.79 24.61
CA PHE A 22 10.39 -6.46 23.98
C PHE A 22 9.96 -7.74 23.28
N SER A 23 9.29 -8.64 24.00
CA SER A 23 8.79 -9.91 23.44
C SER A 23 7.84 -9.67 22.27
N TYR A 24 6.89 -8.74 22.43
CA TYR A 24 5.89 -8.44 21.42
C TYR A 24 6.49 -7.83 20.16
N PHE A 25 7.26 -6.75 20.27
CA PHE A 25 7.86 -6.13 19.09
C PHE A 25 8.90 -7.03 18.44
N LEU A 26 9.65 -7.84 19.20
CA LEU A 26 10.56 -8.82 18.61
C LEU A 26 9.79 -9.85 17.79
N LEU A 27 8.76 -10.47 18.35
CA LEU A 27 7.96 -11.47 17.65
C LEU A 27 7.23 -10.88 16.43
N PHE A 28 6.67 -9.67 16.56
CA PHE A 28 6.03 -8.96 15.46
C PHE A 28 7.01 -8.71 14.30
N VAL A 29 8.21 -8.20 14.61
CA VAL A 29 9.26 -7.94 13.60
C VAL A 29 9.74 -9.24 12.96
N LEU A 30 9.94 -10.29 13.75
CA LEU A 30 10.34 -11.60 13.22
C LEU A 30 9.27 -12.19 12.29
N TYR A 31 8.00 -12.10 12.67
CA TYR A 31 6.89 -12.55 11.83
C TYR A 31 6.84 -11.78 10.50
N ASP A 32 7.03 -10.45 10.52
CA ASP A 32 7.12 -9.64 9.30
C ASP A 32 8.30 -10.04 8.41
N ILE A 33 9.49 -10.17 9.00
CA ILE A 33 10.71 -10.55 8.26
C ILE A 33 10.54 -11.93 7.64
N LEU A 34 10.05 -12.91 8.39
CA LEU A 34 9.83 -14.27 7.90
C LEU A 34 8.86 -14.30 6.72
N GLY A 35 7.74 -13.59 6.83
CA GLY A 35 6.81 -13.51 5.71
C GLY A 35 7.40 -12.80 4.49
N ARG A 36 8.22 -11.75 4.68
CA ARG A 36 8.88 -11.05 3.57
C ARG A 36 9.93 -11.94 2.90
N LEU A 37 10.71 -12.70 3.68
CA LEU A 37 11.66 -13.70 3.16
C LEU A 37 10.93 -14.82 2.41
N GLY A 38 9.79 -15.27 2.94
CA GLY A 38 8.86 -16.19 2.28
C GLY A 38 8.50 -15.76 0.87
N SER A 39 8.22 -14.48 0.66
CA SER A 39 7.89 -13.95 -0.67
C SER A 39 9.06 -13.98 -1.67
N VAL A 40 10.31 -14.01 -1.19
CA VAL A 40 11.54 -14.01 -2.01
C VAL A 40 12.03 -15.44 -2.28
N LEU A 41 11.94 -16.32 -1.30
CA LEU A 41 12.38 -17.71 -1.37
C LEU A 41 11.17 -18.62 -1.56
N LYS A 42 10.83 -18.94 -2.83
CA LYS A 42 9.62 -19.70 -3.24
C LYS A 42 9.35 -20.94 -2.37
N GLY A 43 10.37 -21.72 -1.98
CA GLY A 43 10.23 -22.91 -1.13
C GLY A 43 9.86 -22.63 0.32
N SER A 44 10.30 -21.50 0.88
CA SER A 44 9.93 -21.11 2.26
C SER A 44 8.51 -20.54 2.37
N LYS A 45 7.97 -19.99 1.27
CA LYS A 45 6.58 -19.51 1.19
C LYS A 45 5.60 -20.65 1.42
N GLN A 46 5.80 -21.79 0.77
CA GLN A 46 4.92 -22.94 0.87
C GLN A 46 4.96 -23.57 2.26
N PHE A 47 6.14 -23.68 2.87
CA PHE A 47 6.26 -24.22 4.22
C PHE A 47 5.60 -23.32 5.27
N ILE A 48 5.90 -22.02 5.26
CA ILE A 48 5.32 -21.06 6.22
C ILE A 48 3.82 -20.93 5.99
N ASN A 49 3.37 -20.78 4.74
CA ASN A 49 1.94 -20.71 4.45
C ASN A 49 1.23 -22.03 4.78
N GLY A 50 1.85 -23.19 4.56
CA GLY A 50 1.30 -24.49 4.91
C GLY A 50 1.15 -24.66 6.42
N LEU A 51 2.15 -24.26 7.20
CA LEU A 51 2.08 -24.26 8.66
C LEU A 51 0.99 -23.32 9.19
N LEU A 52 0.93 -22.10 8.64
CA LEU A 52 -0.07 -21.10 9.01
C LEU A 52 -1.48 -21.54 8.60
N HIS A 53 -1.63 -22.18 7.43
CA HIS A 53 -2.87 -22.76 6.95
C HIS A 53 -3.33 -23.91 7.85
N PHE A 54 -2.44 -24.87 8.14
CA PHE A 54 -2.73 -25.99 9.05
C PHE A 54 -3.19 -25.50 10.42
N ILE A 55 -2.50 -24.52 10.99
CA ILE A 55 -2.91 -23.93 12.27
C ILE A 55 -4.29 -23.26 12.13
N GLY A 56 -4.52 -22.48 11.07
CA GLY A 56 -5.78 -21.77 10.85
C GLY A 56 -6.99 -22.70 10.66
N THR A 57 -6.83 -23.78 9.89
CA THR A 57 -7.90 -24.72 9.56
C THR A 57 -8.11 -25.77 10.64
N GLU A 58 -7.05 -26.45 11.08
CA GLU A 58 -7.15 -27.62 11.98
C GLU A 58 -7.30 -27.22 13.44
N VAL A 59 -6.61 -26.15 13.88
CA VAL A 59 -6.66 -25.74 15.29
C VAL A 59 -7.83 -24.78 15.52
N PHE A 60 -8.17 -23.94 14.54
CA PHE A 60 -9.08 -22.81 14.73
C PHE A 60 -10.30 -22.75 13.80
N GLN A 61 -10.47 -23.71 12.88
CA GLN A 61 -11.65 -23.83 12.01
C GLN A 61 -11.96 -22.57 11.18
N ILE A 62 -10.93 -21.83 10.75
CA ILE A 62 -11.08 -20.64 9.90
C ILE A 62 -11.25 -21.06 8.42
N SER A 63 -12.18 -20.43 7.71
CA SER A 63 -12.48 -20.74 6.30
C SER A 63 -11.31 -20.45 5.34
N ASP A 64 -10.99 -21.42 4.47
CA ASP A 64 -9.89 -21.41 3.47
C ASP A 64 -9.83 -20.16 2.59
N LYS A 65 -10.97 -19.54 2.25
CA LYS A 65 -11.00 -18.35 1.39
C LYS A 65 -10.27 -17.15 1.99
N THR A 66 -10.19 -17.06 3.32
CA THR A 66 -9.46 -15.97 4.01
C THR A 66 -7.94 -16.15 4.01
N ILE A 67 -7.47 -17.35 3.68
CA ILE A 67 -6.05 -17.75 3.74
C ILE A 67 -5.33 -17.49 2.41
N LEU A 68 -6.03 -17.36 1.28
CA LEU A 68 -5.41 -17.19 -0.05
C LEU A 68 -4.88 -15.78 -0.36
N ILE A 69 -5.20 -14.77 0.46
CA ILE A 69 -4.78 -13.36 0.28
C ILE A 69 -3.68 -13.01 1.30
N VAL A 70 -2.62 -13.82 1.41
CA VAL A 70 -1.50 -13.53 2.32
C VAL A 70 -0.53 -12.54 1.68
N ASN A 71 -0.85 -11.25 1.78
CA ASN A 71 0.18 -10.26 2.08
C ASN A 71 0.34 -10.26 3.61
N ASN A 72 1.57 -10.25 4.13
CA ASN A 72 1.78 -10.21 5.57
C ASN A 72 1.08 -8.97 6.13
N PHE A 73 0.25 -9.16 7.16
CA PHE A 73 -0.52 -8.11 7.83
C PHE A 73 -1.57 -7.38 6.98
N SER A 74 -2.12 -8.02 5.94
CA SER A 74 -3.44 -7.62 5.44
C SER A 74 -4.50 -7.79 6.54
N ASP A 75 -5.56 -6.99 6.52
CA ASP A 75 -6.62 -7.04 7.53
C ASP A 75 -7.57 -8.24 7.31
N THR A 76 -7.03 -9.46 7.41
CA THR A 76 -7.79 -10.71 7.35
C THR A 76 -8.03 -11.26 8.76
N SER A 77 -9.10 -12.02 8.95
CA SER A 77 -9.41 -12.70 10.23
C SER A 77 -8.21 -13.52 10.72
N PHE A 78 -7.51 -14.19 9.80
CA PHE A 78 -6.30 -14.93 10.08
C PHE A 78 -5.19 -14.05 10.69
N ASN A 79 -4.89 -12.89 10.07
CA ASN A 79 -3.83 -12.01 10.58
C ASN A 79 -4.20 -11.36 11.91
N TYR A 80 -5.47 -11.01 12.15
CA TYR A 80 -5.93 -10.55 13.47
C TYR A 80 -5.72 -11.61 14.54
N PHE A 81 -6.00 -12.88 14.23
CA PHE A 81 -5.75 -14.00 15.12
C PHE A 81 -4.26 -14.19 15.43
N VAL A 82 -3.40 -14.12 14.42
CA VAL A 82 -1.93 -14.19 14.61
C VAL A 82 -1.47 -13.09 15.57
N ILE A 83 -1.91 -11.86 15.37
CA ILE A 83 -1.57 -10.74 16.26
C ILE A 83 -2.06 -11.00 17.69
N GLY A 84 -3.30 -11.46 17.87
CA GLY A 84 -3.83 -11.85 19.18
C GLY A 84 -2.97 -12.92 19.86
N SER A 85 -2.54 -13.93 19.11
CA SER A 85 -1.63 -14.98 19.58
C SER A 85 -0.27 -14.43 19.98
N LEU A 86 0.31 -13.51 19.19
CA LEU A 86 1.57 -12.85 19.51
C LEU A 86 1.45 -12.04 20.82
N ILE A 87 0.33 -11.36 21.05
CA ILE A 87 0.06 -10.64 22.31
C ILE A 87 -0.01 -11.63 23.48
N GLY A 88 -0.72 -12.75 23.32
CA GLY A 88 -0.83 -13.80 24.34
C GLY A 88 0.52 -14.41 24.71
N ILE A 89 1.29 -14.86 23.70
CA ILE A 89 2.64 -15.42 23.88
C ILE A 89 3.57 -14.41 24.54
N SER A 90 3.52 -13.14 24.12
CA SER A 90 4.35 -12.08 24.69
C SER A 90 4.01 -11.79 26.15
N THR A 91 2.73 -11.88 26.51
CA THR A 91 2.25 -11.73 27.90
C THR A 91 2.79 -12.86 28.76
N LEU A 92 2.65 -14.12 28.33
CA LEU A 92 3.19 -15.28 29.04
C LEU A 92 4.71 -15.16 29.17
N ALA A 93 5.43 -14.87 28.09
CA ALA A 93 6.87 -14.71 28.09
C ALA A 93 7.32 -13.63 29.08
N ALA A 94 6.64 -12.48 29.14
CA ALA A 94 6.95 -11.41 30.07
C ALA A 94 6.72 -11.81 31.54
N LEU A 95 5.63 -12.54 31.83
CA LEU A 95 5.34 -13.07 33.16
C LEU A 95 6.38 -14.09 33.59
N PHE A 96 6.63 -15.12 32.77
CA PHE A 96 7.64 -16.15 33.05
C PHE A 96 9.03 -15.53 33.26
N TRP A 97 9.43 -14.58 32.41
CA TRP A 97 10.70 -13.86 32.59
C TRP A 97 10.72 -13.08 33.91
N THR A 98 9.59 -12.51 34.34
CA THR A 98 9.44 -11.82 35.63
C THR A 98 9.57 -12.72 36.83
N PHE A 99 9.04 -13.94 36.78
CA PHE A 99 9.23 -14.91 37.85
C PHE A 99 10.66 -15.47 37.92
N LEU A 100 11.28 -15.74 36.78
CA LEU A 100 12.60 -16.40 36.72
C LEU A 100 13.79 -15.45 36.96
N SER A 101 13.66 -14.18 36.58
CA SER A 101 14.77 -13.23 36.64
C SER A 101 14.95 -12.64 38.04
N LYS A 102 15.82 -13.29 38.83
CA LYS A 102 16.25 -12.80 40.15
C LYS A 102 17.19 -11.57 40.07
N ASN A 103 17.86 -11.36 38.94
CA ASN A 103 18.91 -10.34 38.80
C ASN A 103 18.57 -9.30 37.70
N ARG A 104 18.34 -8.04 38.11
CA ARG A 104 17.78 -6.95 37.27
C ARG A 104 18.82 -6.10 36.52
N ILE A 105 20.09 -6.50 36.56
CA ILE A 105 21.25 -5.72 36.08
C ILE A 105 21.22 -5.49 34.55
N ARG A 106 20.47 -6.30 33.79
CA ARG A 106 20.46 -6.28 32.32
C ARG A 106 19.30 -5.48 31.68
N GLU A 107 18.31 -5.03 32.45
CA GLU A 107 17.11 -4.36 31.92
C GLU A 107 17.39 -3.09 31.12
N PRO A 108 18.34 -2.23 31.53
CA PRO A 108 18.59 -1.03 30.77
C PRO A 108 19.28 -1.32 29.42
N TYR A 109 20.02 -2.44 29.30
CA TYR A 109 20.53 -2.93 28.01
C TYR A 109 19.41 -3.50 27.13
N LEU A 110 18.43 -4.20 27.73
CA LEU A 110 17.26 -4.71 27.02
C LEU A 110 16.45 -3.56 26.42
N PHE A 111 16.19 -2.52 27.22
CA PHE A 111 15.49 -1.32 26.77
C PHE A 111 16.26 -0.59 25.65
N TYR A 112 17.58 -0.46 25.79
CA TYR A 112 18.43 0.09 24.73
C TYR A 112 18.32 -0.75 23.44
N GLY A 113 18.39 -2.07 23.54
CA GLY A 113 18.24 -3.00 22.41
C GLY A 113 16.87 -2.88 21.74
N LEU A 114 15.80 -2.78 22.52
CA LEU A 114 14.43 -2.58 22.03
C LEU A 114 14.31 -1.29 21.22
N HIS A 115 14.83 -0.18 21.73
CA HIS A 115 14.84 1.09 20.99
C HIS A 115 15.62 0.98 19.68
N VAL A 116 16.73 0.25 19.66
CA VAL A 116 17.49 0.03 18.42
C VAL A 116 16.66 -0.79 17.43
N LEU A 117 16.09 -1.92 17.86
CA LEU A 117 15.23 -2.77 17.04
C LEU A 117 14.09 -1.96 16.41
N VAL A 118 13.31 -1.26 17.24
CA VAL A 118 12.14 -0.50 16.80
C VAL A 118 12.54 0.63 15.85
N ARG A 119 13.63 1.37 16.12
CA ARG A 119 14.10 2.44 15.22
C ARG A 119 14.50 1.92 13.85
N PHE A 120 15.24 0.81 13.83
CA PHE A 120 15.72 0.25 12.57
C PHE A 120 14.58 -0.36 11.77
N TYR A 121 13.66 -1.07 12.43
CA TYR A 121 12.49 -1.64 11.79
C TYR A 121 11.53 -0.55 11.27
N LEU A 122 11.13 0.40 12.11
CA LEU A 122 10.23 1.50 11.71
C LEU A 122 10.84 2.33 10.57
N GLY A 123 12.12 2.70 10.69
CA GLY A 123 12.82 3.43 9.63
C GLY A 123 12.91 2.63 8.33
N PHE A 124 13.19 1.32 8.41
CA PHE A 124 13.18 0.44 7.23
C PHE A 124 11.81 0.42 6.55
N ILE A 125 10.72 0.24 7.30
CA ILE A 125 9.37 0.18 6.74
C ILE A 125 8.99 1.52 6.11
N LEU A 126 9.19 2.64 6.82
CA LEU A 126 8.88 3.97 6.30
C LEU A 126 9.67 4.29 5.02
N ILE A 127 10.97 3.99 4.97
CA ILE A 127 11.77 4.20 3.75
C ILE A 127 11.25 3.33 2.60
N ASN A 128 10.91 2.06 2.85
CA ASN A 128 10.43 1.18 1.79
C ASN A 128 9.11 1.68 1.17
N TYR A 129 8.11 2.02 1.98
CA TYR A 129 6.84 2.56 1.46
C TYR A 129 7.02 3.97 0.88
N GLY A 130 7.85 4.79 1.54
CA GLY A 130 8.16 6.15 1.12
C GLY A 130 8.81 6.21 -0.24
N LEU A 131 9.78 5.33 -0.55
CA LEU A 131 10.40 5.26 -1.86
C LEU A 131 9.38 4.92 -2.95
N VAL A 132 8.47 3.97 -2.71
CA VAL A 132 7.44 3.62 -3.70
C VAL A 132 6.49 4.81 -3.97
N LYS A 133 6.17 5.62 -2.95
CA LYS A 133 5.38 6.86 -3.11
C LYS A 133 6.19 7.98 -3.77
N LEU A 134 7.46 8.12 -3.42
CA LEU A 134 8.36 9.14 -3.95
C LEU A 134 8.52 9.01 -5.47
N PHE A 135 8.50 7.79 -6.00
CA PHE A 135 8.52 7.54 -7.45
C PHE A 135 7.12 7.42 -8.07
N HIS A 136 6.05 7.77 -7.33
CA HIS A 136 4.66 7.71 -7.77
C HIS A 136 4.20 6.32 -8.26
N LEU A 137 4.67 5.26 -7.61
CA LEU A 137 4.36 3.86 -7.97
C LEU A 137 3.40 3.18 -7.01
N GLN A 138 3.03 3.84 -5.90
CA GLN A 138 2.08 3.29 -4.92
C GLN A 138 0.64 3.61 -5.31
N PHE A 139 0.40 4.86 -5.71
CA PHE A 139 -0.88 5.35 -6.19
C PHE A 139 -0.69 5.69 -7.65
N SER A 140 -1.14 4.81 -8.53
CA SER A 140 -1.14 5.08 -9.97
C SER A 140 -2.17 6.16 -10.31
N GLU A 141 -1.97 6.84 -11.43
CA GLU A 141 -2.99 7.74 -11.99
C GLU A 141 -4.36 7.03 -12.10
N PRO A 142 -5.47 7.76 -11.89
CA PRO A 142 -6.82 7.21 -12.06
C PRO A 142 -6.96 6.51 -13.40
N SER A 143 -7.41 5.26 -13.37
CA SER A 143 -7.63 4.48 -14.59
C SER A 143 -8.72 5.09 -15.44
N LEU A 144 -8.72 4.79 -16.75
CA LEU A 144 -9.78 5.21 -17.67
C LEU A 144 -11.18 4.81 -17.16
N MET A 145 -11.28 3.62 -16.58
CA MET A 145 -12.49 3.14 -15.92
C MET A 145 -12.91 3.99 -14.73
N THR A 146 -11.95 4.44 -13.92
CA THR A 146 -12.23 5.32 -12.76
C THR A 146 -12.80 6.66 -13.23
N LEU A 147 -12.32 7.20 -14.36
CA LEU A 147 -12.76 8.51 -14.88
C LEU A 147 -14.24 8.54 -15.31
N VAL A 148 -14.78 7.39 -15.75
CA VAL A 148 -16.19 7.24 -16.12
C VAL A 148 -17.06 6.65 -15.02
N THR A 149 -16.45 6.20 -13.92
CA THR A 149 -17.18 5.67 -12.77
C THR A 149 -17.68 6.84 -11.91
N SER A 150 -18.95 6.82 -11.53
CA SER A 150 -19.50 7.82 -10.62
C SER A 150 -18.95 7.65 -9.20
N ASN A 151 -18.77 8.75 -8.46
CA ASN A 151 -18.26 8.70 -7.08
C ASN A 151 -19.11 7.81 -6.17
N GLY A 152 -20.43 7.78 -6.35
CA GLY A 152 -21.36 6.95 -5.57
C GLY A 152 -21.20 5.44 -5.79
N GLN A 153 -20.50 5.03 -6.86
CA GLN A 153 -20.24 3.62 -7.19
C GLN A 153 -18.80 3.19 -6.89
N MET A 154 -17.95 4.13 -6.48
CA MET A 154 -16.58 3.80 -6.06
C MET A 154 -16.59 3.20 -4.66
N SER A 155 -15.77 2.16 -4.45
CA SER A 155 -15.46 1.73 -3.09
C SER A 155 -14.61 2.80 -2.37
N PRO A 156 -14.63 2.87 -1.03
CA PRO A 156 -13.82 3.82 -0.26
C PRO A 156 -12.32 3.77 -0.63
N ILE A 157 -11.78 2.57 -0.84
CA ILE A 157 -10.41 2.36 -1.29
C ILE A 157 -10.18 2.99 -2.67
N LYS A 158 -11.03 2.71 -3.66
CA LYS A 158 -10.88 3.27 -5.01
C LYS A 158 -10.93 4.80 -5.00
N LEU A 159 -11.82 5.37 -4.18
CA LEU A 159 -11.91 6.82 -4.00
C LEU A 159 -10.60 7.40 -3.44
N ALA A 160 -10.07 6.83 -2.36
CA ALA A 160 -8.79 7.26 -1.78
C ALA A 160 -7.61 7.10 -2.75
N TRP A 161 -7.53 5.96 -3.46
CA TRP A 161 -6.48 5.72 -4.45
C TRP A 161 -6.54 6.71 -5.60
N SER A 162 -7.74 7.08 -6.05
CA SER A 162 -7.92 8.06 -7.12
C SER A 162 -7.51 9.45 -6.67
N PHE A 163 -7.85 9.84 -5.45
CA PHE A 163 -7.42 11.11 -4.85
C PHE A 163 -5.90 11.23 -4.75
N PHE A 164 -5.22 10.23 -4.16
CA PHE A 164 -3.76 10.24 -4.03
C PHE A 164 -3.03 10.01 -5.35
N GLY A 165 -3.63 9.22 -6.25
CA GLY A 165 -3.09 8.86 -7.55
C GLY A 165 -3.16 10.00 -8.55
N TYR A 166 -4.17 10.85 -8.47
CA TYR A 166 -4.29 12.03 -9.32
C TYR A 166 -3.09 12.99 -9.15
N SER A 167 -2.74 13.32 -7.90
CA SER A 167 -1.70 14.31 -7.63
C SER A 167 -0.33 13.67 -7.43
N LYS A 168 0.45 13.60 -8.52
CA LYS A 168 1.85 13.17 -8.47
C LYS A 168 2.67 13.97 -7.46
N GLY A 169 2.49 15.29 -7.40
CA GLY A 169 3.18 16.16 -6.43
C GLY A 169 2.85 15.82 -4.98
N TYR A 170 1.58 15.56 -4.67
CA TYR A 170 1.17 15.14 -3.32
C TYR A 170 1.73 13.76 -2.94
N SER A 171 1.75 12.83 -3.89
CA SER A 171 2.34 11.50 -3.72
C SER A 171 3.85 11.57 -3.41
N ILE A 172 4.59 12.39 -4.16
CA ILE A 172 6.02 12.68 -3.93
C ILE A 172 6.24 13.30 -2.54
N PHE A 173 5.41 14.28 -2.17
CA PHE A 173 5.50 14.95 -0.87
C PHE A 173 5.34 13.95 0.29
N MET A 174 4.29 13.12 0.27
CA MET A 174 4.08 12.08 1.28
C MET A 174 5.23 11.07 1.30
N GLY A 175 5.70 10.63 0.12
CA GLY A 175 6.85 9.74 0.00
C GLY A 175 8.13 10.33 0.60
N GLY A 176 8.38 11.62 0.38
CA GLY A 176 9.52 12.33 0.95
C GLY A 176 9.50 12.34 2.48
N LEU A 177 8.36 12.64 3.10
CA LEU A 177 8.20 12.62 4.55
C LEU A 177 8.44 11.21 5.14
N GLU A 178 8.01 10.16 4.44
CA GLU A 178 8.28 8.77 4.83
C GLU A 178 9.76 8.39 4.69
N VAL A 179 10.44 8.81 3.61
CA VAL A 179 11.88 8.57 3.40
C VAL A 179 12.73 9.26 4.47
N MET A 180 12.27 10.38 5.03
CA MET A 180 12.91 11.01 6.20
C MET A 180 12.90 10.11 7.46
N GLY A 181 12.23 8.96 7.43
CA GLY A 181 12.45 7.85 8.37
C GLY A 181 13.92 7.43 8.49
N LEU A 182 14.78 7.77 7.53
CA LEU A 182 16.25 7.69 7.61
C LEU A 182 16.84 8.34 8.87
N LEU A 183 16.22 9.41 9.36
CA LEU A 183 16.60 10.10 10.59
C LEU A 183 16.55 9.17 11.82
N LEU A 184 15.73 8.12 11.79
CA LEU A 184 15.65 7.11 12.85
C LEU A 184 16.91 6.23 12.94
N PHE A 185 17.78 6.16 11.92
CA PHE A 185 19.01 5.37 12.00
C PHE A 185 20.16 6.09 12.73
N PHE A 186 20.10 7.42 12.83
CA PHE A 186 21.13 8.23 13.47
C PHE A 186 20.70 8.65 14.88
N ARG A 187 21.58 8.43 15.88
CA ARG A 187 21.21 8.66 17.30
C ARG A 187 20.84 10.12 17.59
N ARG A 188 21.47 11.08 16.90
CA ARG A 188 21.28 12.51 17.10
C ARG A 188 19.94 13.02 16.56
N THR A 189 19.47 12.47 15.46
CA THR A 189 18.23 12.88 14.78
C THR A 189 17.03 11.99 15.15
N ALA A 190 17.22 11.01 16.03
CA ALA A 190 16.23 9.98 16.33
C ALA A 190 14.91 10.54 16.84
N THR A 191 14.96 11.47 17.80
CA THR A 191 13.75 12.06 18.40
C THR A 191 13.01 12.89 17.37
N PHE A 192 13.71 13.69 16.57
CA PHE A 192 13.09 14.45 15.47
C PHE A 192 12.48 13.52 14.40
N GLY A 193 13.21 12.47 14.00
CA GLY A 193 12.68 11.45 13.08
C GLY A 193 11.45 10.72 13.64
N ALA A 194 11.38 10.48 14.95
CA ALA A 194 10.23 9.86 15.60
C ALA A 194 9.01 10.80 15.68
N LEU A 195 9.23 12.10 15.88
CA LEU A 195 8.16 13.10 15.80
C LEU A 195 7.59 13.21 14.39
N LEU A 196 8.46 13.25 13.38
CA LEU A 196 8.04 13.24 11.98
C LEU A 196 7.28 11.95 11.63
N ALA A 197 7.81 10.80 12.05
CA ALA A 197 7.14 9.52 11.91
C ALA A 197 5.77 9.51 12.60
N LEU A 198 5.61 10.19 13.74
CA LEU A 198 4.31 10.26 14.42
C LEU A 198 3.26 10.95 13.55
N VAL A 199 3.60 12.12 12.99
CA VAL A 199 2.69 12.86 12.09
C VAL A 199 2.31 12.01 10.88
N VAL A 200 3.31 11.39 10.25
CA VAL A 200 3.12 10.53 9.08
C VAL A 200 2.26 9.31 9.44
N MET A 201 2.58 8.60 10.52
CA MET A 201 1.87 7.39 10.93
C MET A 201 0.44 7.66 11.37
N VAL A 202 0.18 8.78 12.06
CA VAL A 202 -1.19 9.19 12.42
C VAL A 202 -2.02 9.38 11.15
N ASN A 203 -1.49 10.09 10.14
CA ASN A 203 -2.18 10.28 8.88
C ASN A 203 -2.43 8.94 8.16
N ILE A 204 -1.40 8.08 8.05
CA ILE A 204 -1.53 6.76 7.41
C ILE A 204 -2.59 5.90 8.11
N VAL A 205 -2.58 5.85 9.45
CA VAL A 205 -3.57 5.09 10.22
C VAL A 205 -4.96 5.67 10.01
N ALA A 206 -5.14 6.99 10.07
CA ALA A 206 -6.43 7.63 9.84
C ALA A 206 -6.99 7.25 8.46
N VAL A 207 -6.19 7.42 7.40
CA VAL A 207 -6.60 7.06 6.04
C VAL A 207 -6.96 5.58 5.94
N ASN A 208 -6.19 4.69 6.57
CA ASN A 208 -6.48 3.25 6.52
C ASN A 208 -7.78 2.85 7.22
N TYR A 209 -8.10 3.48 8.35
CA TYR A 209 -9.32 3.20 9.08
C TYR A 209 -10.54 3.82 8.38
N PHE A 210 -10.45 5.08 7.93
CA PHE A 210 -11.59 5.81 7.36
C PHE A 210 -11.90 5.46 5.90
N PHE A 211 -10.92 5.00 5.10
CA PHE A 211 -11.13 4.57 3.71
C PHE A 211 -11.09 3.05 3.53
N ASP A 212 -11.22 2.33 4.64
CA ASP A 212 -11.22 0.87 4.70
C ASP A 212 -10.05 0.18 3.96
N ILE A 213 -8.84 0.68 4.15
CA ILE A 213 -7.65 0.12 3.51
C ILE A 213 -7.15 -1.07 4.34
N PRO A 214 -6.92 -2.26 3.74
CA PRO A 214 -6.59 -3.49 4.46
C PRO A 214 -5.12 -3.55 4.91
N LEU A 215 -4.67 -2.56 5.70
CA LEU A 215 -3.33 -2.42 6.28
C LEU A 215 -3.36 -1.84 7.71
N LYS A 216 -4.51 -1.91 8.40
CA LYS A 216 -4.71 -1.38 9.75
C LYS A 216 -3.80 -2.09 10.76
N ILE A 217 -3.66 -3.42 10.68
CA ILE A 217 -2.79 -4.18 11.60
C ILE A 217 -1.35 -3.66 11.57
N LEU A 218 -0.76 -3.58 10.39
CA LEU A 218 0.63 -3.13 10.23
C LEU A 218 0.78 -1.68 10.71
N THR A 219 -0.08 -0.79 10.23
CA THR A 219 0.07 0.65 10.46
C THR A 219 -0.21 1.05 11.91
N THR A 220 -1.15 0.40 12.58
CA THR A 220 -1.37 0.57 14.03
C THR A 220 -0.16 0.13 14.83
N ASN A 221 0.47 -1.00 14.49
CA ASN A 221 1.69 -1.45 15.19
C ASN A 221 2.88 -0.50 14.99
N LEU A 222 3.04 0.06 13.79
CA LEU A 222 4.06 1.07 13.51
C LEU A 222 3.79 2.38 14.27
N LEU A 223 2.52 2.78 14.43
CA LEU A 223 2.14 3.91 15.27
C LEU A 223 2.48 3.64 16.75
N LEU A 224 2.15 2.45 17.28
CA LEU A 224 2.51 2.03 18.65
C LEU A 224 4.02 2.02 18.87
N MET A 225 4.79 1.54 17.89
CA MET A 225 6.25 1.60 17.88
C MET A 225 6.77 3.04 17.90
N THR A 226 6.13 3.94 17.14
CA THR A 226 6.49 5.36 17.11
C THR A 226 6.23 6.02 18.47
N LEU A 227 5.06 5.78 19.06
CA LEU A 227 4.72 6.22 20.41
C LEU A 227 5.70 5.66 21.46
N PHE A 228 6.08 4.39 21.33
CA PHE A 228 7.10 3.78 22.18
C PHE A 228 8.45 4.50 22.07
N LEU A 229 8.90 4.88 20.88
CA LEU A 229 10.15 5.63 20.70
C LEU A 229 10.11 7.01 21.38
N LEU A 230 8.97 7.68 21.32
CA LEU A 230 8.77 9.00 21.94
C LEU A 230 8.49 8.91 23.45
N SER A 231 8.07 7.75 23.96
CA SER A 231 7.72 7.57 25.37
C SER A 231 8.89 7.87 26.33
N LYS A 232 10.13 7.65 25.89
CA LYS A 232 11.34 7.99 26.67
C LYS A 232 11.47 9.51 26.91
N ASP A 233 10.94 10.32 25.99
CA ASP A 233 11.02 11.78 25.97
C ASP A 233 9.68 12.43 26.39
N ALA A 234 8.67 11.64 26.75
CA ALA A 234 7.30 12.14 27.00
C ALA A 234 7.23 13.23 28.07
N LYS A 235 7.94 13.05 29.21
CA LYS A 235 8.02 14.08 30.25
C LYS A 235 8.63 15.37 29.72
N SER A 236 9.67 15.27 28.91
CA SER A 236 10.33 16.42 28.30
C SER A 236 9.40 17.17 27.35
N PHE A 237 8.59 16.47 26.58
CA PHE A 237 7.60 17.12 25.71
C PHE A 237 6.50 17.81 26.48
N VAL A 238 6.01 17.22 27.58
CA VAL A 238 4.98 17.86 28.42
C VAL A 238 5.50 19.15 29.04
N LEU A 239 6.69 19.11 29.64
CA LEU A 239 7.31 20.29 30.26
C LEU A 239 7.60 21.39 29.22
N LEU A 240 8.07 21.01 28.03
CA LEU A 240 8.36 21.96 26.96
C LEU A 240 7.08 22.61 26.39
N LEU A 241 6.07 21.81 26.05
CA LEU A 241 4.89 22.27 25.30
C LEU A 241 3.82 22.90 26.19
N PHE A 242 3.62 22.38 27.40
CA PHE A 242 2.53 22.83 28.28
C PHE A 242 3.03 23.67 29.46
N CYS A 243 4.26 23.47 29.92
CA CYS A 243 4.83 24.25 31.04
C CYS A 243 5.80 25.35 30.59
N GLY A 244 6.18 25.41 29.30
CA GLY A 244 7.11 26.41 28.77
C GLY A 244 8.55 26.27 29.29
N GLU A 245 8.92 25.11 29.85
CA GLU A 245 10.23 24.91 30.44
C GLU A 245 11.31 24.61 29.39
N LYS A 246 12.54 25.07 29.65
CA LYS A 246 13.72 24.68 28.85
C LYS A 246 14.10 23.24 29.19
N VAL A 247 13.92 22.31 28.25
CA VAL A 247 14.24 20.89 28.47
C VAL A 247 15.38 20.41 27.60
N THR A 248 16.31 19.66 28.20
CA THR A 248 17.31 18.87 27.47
C THR A 248 16.82 17.43 27.28
N LEU A 249 16.84 16.94 26.04
CA LEU A 249 16.38 15.58 25.74
C LEU A 249 17.31 14.52 26.38
N PRO A 250 16.74 13.51 27.07
CA PRO A 250 17.53 12.46 27.69
C PRO A 250 18.26 11.62 26.63
N LYS A 251 19.59 11.55 26.78
CA LYS A 251 20.43 10.68 25.95
C LYS A 251 20.29 9.25 26.44
N LEU A 252 19.94 8.34 25.55
CA LEU A 252 20.01 6.90 25.83
C LEU A 252 21.47 6.53 26.14
N PRO A 253 21.77 6.00 27.33
CA PRO A 253 23.14 5.63 27.70
C PRO A 253 23.68 4.57 26.74
N THR A 254 24.89 4.82 26.24
CA THR A 254 25.52 3.95 25.24
C THR A 254 26.30 2.83 25.92
N PRO A 255 26.06 1.55 25.57
CA PRO A 255 26.85 0.43 26.08
C PRO A 255 28.35 0.67 25.92
N LYS A 256 29.15 0.40 26.97
CA LYS A 256 30.60 0.65 27.00
C LYS A 256 31.36 -0.03 25.85
N PHE A 257 30.94 -1.21 25.38
CA PHE A 257 31.62 -1.87 24.26
C PHE A 257 31.61 -0.99 22.99
N LEU A 258 30.53 -0.24 22.75
CA LEU A 258 30.35 0.67 21.61
C LEU A 258 31.21 1.95 21.66
N SER A 259 32.00 2.17 22.72
CA SER A 259 32.87 3.36 22.81
C SER A 259 34.15 3.20 22.01
N ASN A 260 34.55 1.97 21.65
CA ASN A 260 35.75 1.67 20.87
C ASN A 260 35.65 2.29 19.45
N PRO A 261 36.65 3.07 18.99
CA PRO A 261 36.64 3.71 17.66
C PRO A 261 36.46 2.73 16.50
N ILE A 262 37.08 1.54 16.56
CA ILE A 262 36.96 0.52 15.52
C ILE A 262 35.51 0.01 15.43
N GLN A 263 34.86 -0.19 16.58
CA GLN A 263 33.47 -0.64 16.59
C GLN A 263 32.50 0.44 16.09
N LYS A 264 32.78 1.72 16.37
CA LYS A 264 32.00 2.84 15.80
C LYS A 264 32.09 2.86 14.28
N ILE A 265 33.29 2.66 13.73
CA ILE A 265 33.52 2.56 12.28
C ILE A 265 32.77 1.35 11.71
N ARG A 266 32.89 0.16 12.31
CA ARG A 266 32.17 -1.05 11.87
C ARG A 266 30.65 -0.86 11.87
N ILE A 267 30.10 -0.18 12.87
CA ILE A 267 28.66 0.11 12.95
C ILE A 267 28.24 1.14 11.91
N LEU A 268 29.06 2.16 11.66
CA LEU A 268 28.79 3.13 10.60
C LEU A 268 28.75 2.45 9.24
N TRP A 269 29.75 1.62 8.91
CA TRP A 269 29.76 0.83 7.68
C TRP A 269 28.63 -0.17 7.60
N GLY A 270 28.30 -0.85 8.69
CA GLY A 270 27.15 -1.77 8.75
C GLY A 270 25.82 -1.05 8.49
N LYS A 271 25.63 0.15 9.04
CA LYS A 271 24.47 1.00 8.73
C LYS A 271 24.44 1.43 7.28
N LEU A 272 25.59 1.87 6.75
CA LEU A 272 25.69 2.32 5.37
C LEU A 272 25.38 1.16 4.41
N ALA A 273 25.96 -0.02 4.64
CA ALA A 273 25.67 -1.24 3.89
C ALA A 273 24.18 -1.61 3.98
N PHE A 274 23.56 -1.50 5.15
CA PHE A 274 22.13 -1.73 5.32
C PHE A 274 21.27 -0.74 4.53
N ILE A 275 21.61 0.56 4.56
CA ILE A 275 20.92 1.60 3.78
C ILE A 275 21.08 1.35 2.28
N ILE A 276 22.30 1.02 1.82
CA ILE A 276 22.58 0.68 0.42
C ILE A 276 21.77 -0.54 -0.01
N LEU A 277 21.70 -1.59 0.83
CA LEU A 277 20.92 -2.78 0.56
C LEU A 277 19.42 -2.45 0.41
N ILE A 278 18.87 -1.60 1.28
CA ILE A 278 17.49 -1.10 1.13
C ILE A 278 17.33 -0.39 -0.21
N GLY A 279 18.27 0.49 -0.57
CA GLY A 279 18.28 1.21 -1.83
C GLY A 279 18.29 0.28 -3.05
N ILE A 280 19.10 -0.77 -3.04
CA ILE A 280 19.18 -1.78 -4.12
C ILE A 280 17.86 -2.55 -4.24
N VAL A 281 17.33 -3.07 -3.12
CA VAL A 281 16.07 -3.83 -3.11
C VAL A 281 14.91 -2.96 -3.55
N ALA A 282 14.85 -1.71 -3.08
CA ALA A 282 13.85 -0.75 -3.53
C ALA A 282 14.02 -0.45 -5.03
N GLY A 283 15.23 -0.16 -5.49
CA GLY A 283 15.55 0.11 -6.89
C GLY A 283 15.11 -1.02 -7.83
N TYR A 284 15.37 -2.27 -7.45
CA TYR A 284 14.92 -3.44 -8.21
C TYR A 284 13.38 -3.52 -8.28
N LYS A 285 12.67 -3.31 -7.15
CA LYS A 285 11.20 -3.29 -7.13
C LYS A 285 10.63 -2.15 -7.97
N LEU A 286 11.25 -0.98 -7.91
CA LEU A 286 10.84 0.21 -8.67
C LEU A 286 11.03 -0.03 -10.17
N TYR A 287 12.16 -0.60 -10.58
CA TYR A 287 12.45 -0.97 -11.97
C TYR A 287 11.39 -1.93 -12.53
N ASN A 288 11.11 -3.02 -11.81
CA ASN A 288 10.10 -4.00 -12.22
C ASN A 288 8.69 -3.41 -12.28
N ARG A 289 8.33 -2.52 -11.34
CA ARG A 289 7.01 -1.84 -11.36
C ARG A 289 6.89 -0.83 -12.49
N ASN A 290 7.92 -0.05 -12.76
CA ASN A 290 7.92 0.95 -13.82
C ASN A 290 7.76 0.32 -15.20
N ALA A 291 8.42 -0.81 -15.45
CA ALA A 291 8.27 -1.56 -16.70
C ALA A 291 6.81 -2.00 -16.95
N ILE A 292 6.03 -2.26 -15.89
CA ILE A 292 4.62 -2.68 -15.97
C ILE A 292 3.69 -1.47 -16.17
N ILE A 293 3.91 -0.36 -15.45
CA ILE A 293 2.99 0.80 -15.42
C ILE A 293 3.11 1.68 -16.68
N ASN A 294 4.32 1.81 -17.24
CA ASN A 294 4.57 2.61 -18.44
C ASN A 294 4.49 1.79 -19.74
N GLY A 295 3.69 0.73 -19.75
CA GLY A 295 3.55 -0.15 -20.92
C GLY A 295 3.23 0.61 -22.21
N GLU A 296 3.81 0.14 -23.32
CA GLU A 296 3.71 0.74 -24.66
C GLU A 296 2.27 0.96 -25.14
N PHE A 297 1.31 0.18 -24.59
CA PHE A 297 -0.10 0.25 -24.97
C PHE A 297 -0.73 1.63 -24.71
N LYS A 298 -0.26 2.42 -23.73
CA LYS A 298 -0.75 3.80 -23.51
C LYS A 298 -0.54 4.71 -24.73
N ASN A 299 0.43 4.40 -25.57
CA ASN A 299 0.73 5.13 -26.81
C ASN A 299 0.01 4.55 -28.03
N SER A 300 -0.75 3.46 -27.86
CA SER A 300 -1.50 2.83 -28.94
C SER A 300 -2.67 3.70 -29.40
N LYS A 301 -3.00 3.64 -30.70
CA LYS A 301 -4.18 4.33 -31.25
C LYS A 301 -5.48 3.91 -30.56
N PHE A 302 -5.53 2.69 -30.04
CA PHE A 302 -6.69 2.10 -29.36
C PHE A 302 -6.84 2.51 -27.89
N TYR A 303 -5.84 3.17 -27.28
CA TYR A 303 -5.91 3.52 -25.87
C TYR A 303 -6.94 4.61 -25.57
N GLY A 304 -8.06 4.28 -24.93
CA GLY A 304 -9.10 5.27 -24.66
C GLY A 304 -10.39 4.69 -24.12
N VAL A 305 -11.31 5.61 -23.84
CA VAL A 305 -12.71 5.31 -23.52
C VAL A 305 -13.53 5.55 -24.78
N TYR A 306 -14.35 4.59 -25.15
CA TYR A 306 -15.27 4.66 -26.28
C TYR A 306 -16.67 4.79 -25.72
N GLU A 307 -17.20 6.02 -25.71
CA GLU A 307 -18.56 6.32 -25.27
C GLU A 307 -19.55 6.01 -26.38
N VAL A 308 -20.46 5.07 -26.12
CA VAL A 308 -21.45 4.64 -27.11
C VAL A 308 -22.46 5.76 -27.32
N SER A 309 -22.52 6.24 -28.56
CA SER A 309 -23.42 7.31 -29.00
C SER A 309 -24.69 6.75 -29.64
N SER A 310 -24.59 5.63 -30.35
CA SER A 310 -25.72 4.89 -30.92
C SER A 310 -25.44 3.38 -30.88
N PHE A 311 -26.49 2.60 -30.65
CA PHE A 311 -26.47 1.14 -30.68
C PHE A 311 -27.65 0.67 -31.51
N GLU A 312 -27.38 0.12 -32.69
CA GLU A 312 -28.39 -0.31 -33.67
C GLU A 312 -28.34 -1.83 -33.82
N THR A 313 -29.52 -2.47 -33.83
CA THR A 313 -29.69 -3.89 -34.20
C THR A 313 -30.64 -3.98 -35.38
N LYS A 314 -30.47 -4.98 -36.26
CA LYS A 314 -31.28 -5.14 -37.47
C LYS A 314 -32.75 -5.39 -37.14
N SER A 315 -33.02 -6.00 -35.99
CA SER A 315 -34.36 -6.31 -35.49
C SER A 315 -35.12 -5.11 -34.88
N ASN A 316 -34.45 -3.98 -34.55
CA ASN A 316 -35.07 -2.79 -33.96
C ASN A 316 -34.44 -1.49 -34.48
N LEU A 317 -34.85 -1.05 -35.67
CA LEU A 317 -34.51 0.26 -36.25
C LEU A 317 -35.17 1.46 -35.53
N ALA A 318 -35.87 1.24 -34.43
CA ALA A 318 -36.49 2.28 -33.60
C ALA A 318 -36.24 1.99 -32.11
N LEU A 319 -35.24 2.67 -31.53
CA LEU A 319 -35.00 2.88 -30.10
C LEU A 319 -35.55 1.80 -29.14
N VAL A 320 -34.69 0.88 -28.72
CA VAL A 320 -35.01 -0.06 -27.63
C VAL A 320 -34.13 0.25 -26.42
N LYS A 321 -34.65 1.16 -25.59
CA LYS A 321 -34.45 1.13 -24.14
C LYS A 321 -35.40 0.08 -23.57
N THR A 322 -35.00 -1.19 -23.59
CA THR A 322 -35.66 -2.21 -22.74
C THR A 322 -34.67 -2.75 -21.73
N VAL A 323 -35.14 -2.69 -20.48
CA VAL A 323 -34.54 -3.26 -19.29
C VAL A 323 -34.48 -4.77 -19.48
N ASP A 324 -33.31 -5.26 -19.86
CA ASP A 324 -32.70 -6.56 -19.52
C ASP A 324 -31.67 -6.94 -20.61
N SER A 325 -30.38 -6.97 -20.26
CA SER A 325 -29.21 -7.37 -21.08
C SER A 325 -28.65 -6.40 -22.14
N THR A 326 -28.74 -5.11 -21.80
CA THR A 326 -27.76 -4.00 -21.99
C THR A 326 -27.27 -3.57 -23.39
N PRO A 327 -27.72 -2.39 -23.87
CA PRO A 327 -26.93 -1.59 -24.83
C PRO A 327 -25.70 -1.06 -24.08
N TRP A 328 -24.53 -1.22 -24.68
CA TRP A 328 -23.28 -0.81 -24.06
C TRP A 328 -23.22 0.70 -23.85
N ARG A 329 -22.61 1.16 -22.76
CA ARG A 329 -22.40 2.59 -22.48
C ARG A 329 -20.95 3.03 -22.73
N TYR A 330 -19.99 2.25 -22.23
CA TYR A 330 -18.57 2.49 -22.47
C TYR A 330 -17.85 1.21 -22.87
N LEU A 331 -16.99 1.27 -23.88
CA LEU A 331 -15.92 0.29 -24.09
C LEU A 331 -14.61 0.93 -23.67
N ILE A 332 -13.81 0.26 -22.85
CA ILE A 332 -12.59 0.81 -22.28
C ILE A 332 -11.42 -0.09 -22.67
N MET A 333 -10.48 0.50 -23.40
CA MET A 333 -9.25 -0.14 -23.85
C MET A 333 -8.07 0.55 -23.14
N GLU A 334 -7.70 0.01 -21.99
CA GLU A 334 -6.66 0.58 -21.13
C GLU A 334 -5.38 -0.27 -21.08
N GLN A 335 -5.53 -1.60 -21.23
CA GLN A 335 -4.45 -2.57 -21.12
C GLN A 335 -4.44 -3.46 -22.38
N PRO A 336 -3.27 -3.93 -22.82
CA PRO A 336 -3.20 -4.86 -23.93
C PRO A 336 -3.90 -6.17 -23.56
N GLY A 337 -4.60 -6.77 -24.52
CA GLY A 337 -5.24 -8.07 -24.33
C GLY A 337 -6.59 -8.04 -23.62
N TYR A 338 -7.11 -6.87 -23.24
CA TYR A 338 -8.38 -6.77 -22.52
C TYR A 338 -9.20 -5.55 -22.92
N VAL A 339 -10.51 -5.76 -23.05
CA VAL A 339 -11.51 -4.69 -23.18
C VAL A 339 -12.52 -4.83 -22.06
N LYS A 340 -12.83 -3.72 -21.40
CA LYS A 340 -13.91 -3.66 -20.40
C LYS A 340 -15.12 -2.99 -21.02
N ILE A 341 -16.28 -3.61 -20.87
CA ILE A 341 -17.55 -3.06 -21.32
C ILE A 341 -18.35 -2.70 -20.08
N ILE A 342 -18.78 -1.44 -20.00
CA ILE A 342 -19.68 -0.93 -18.98
C ILE A 342 -21.04 -0.72 -19.63
N ASP A 343 -22.07 -1.28 -19.01
CA ASP A 343 -23.44 -1.07 -19.45
C ASP A 343 -24.13 0.12 -18.76
N ASP A 344 -25.36 0.41 -19.17
CA ASP A 344 -26.19 1.46 -18.56
C ASP A 344 -26.47 1.23 -17.06
N ASN A 345 -26.48 -0.03 -16.62
CA ASN A 345 -26.63 -0.41 -15.21
C ASN A 345 -25.30 -0.34 -14.43
N GLN A 346 -24.22 0.10 -15.07
CA GLN A 346 -22.88 0.24 -14.50
C GLN A 346 -22.25 -1.10 -14.10
N LEU A 347 -22.73 -2.21 -14.67
CA LEU A 347 -22.06 -3.50 -14.56
C LEU A 347 -20.87 -3.53 -15.51
N VAL A 348 -19.79 -4.14 -15.03
CA VAL A 348 -18.52 -4.20 -15.73
C VAL A 348 -18.26 -5.64 -16.18
N SER A 349 -18.24 -5.84 -17.49
CA SER A 349 -17.85 -7.09 -18.14
C SER A 349 -16.44 -6.97 -18.70
N VAL A 350 -15.56 -7.92 -18.35
CA VAL A 350 -14.17 -7.94 -18.84
C VAL A 350 -14.05 -8.99 -19.93
N TYR A 351 -13.55 -8.62 -21.11
CA TYR A 351 -13.30 -9.52 -22.22
C TYR A 351 -11.80 -9.60 -22.50
N ALA A 352 -11.30 -10.80 -22.75
CA ALA A 352 -9.99 -10.97 -23.37
C ALA A 352 -10.09 -10.54 -24.83
N ALA A 353 -9.11 -9.77 -25.31
CA ALA A 353 -9.19 -9.10 -26.61
C ALA A 353 -7.94 -9.34 -27.45
N SER A 354 -8.11 -9.80 -28.68
CA SER A 354 -7.08 -9.81 -29.72
C SER A 354 -7.43 -8.76 -30.77
N ILE A 355 -6.44 -7.92 -31.10
CA ILE A 355 -6.62 -6.86 -32.10
C ILE A 355 -5.83 -7.26 -33.34
N ASP A 356 -6.53 -7.48 -34.46
CA ASP A 356 -5.94 -7.61 -35.78
C ASP A 356 -6.00 -6.25 -36.49
N SER A 357 -4.84 -5.60 -36.63
CA SER A 357 -4.74 -4.30 -37.29
C SER A 357 -4.71 -4.38 -38.81
N LEU A 358 -4.47 -5.56 -39.40
CA LEU A 358 -4.45 -5.75 -40.85
C LEU A 358 -5.87 -5.95 -41.38
N ASP A 359 -6.66 -6.76 -40.66
CA ASP A 359 -8.04 -7.07 -41.05
C ASP A 359 -9.08 -6.11 -40.41
N ASN A 360 -8.63 -5.18 -39.56
CA ASN A 360 -9.47 -4.26 -38.79
C ASN A 360 -10.53 -4.98 -37.93
N VAL A 361 -10.11 -6.05 -37.26
CA VAL A 361 -10.97 -6.86 -36.38
C VAL A 361 -10.47 -6.81 -34.94
N ILE A 362 -11.40 -6.69 -33.99
CA ILE A 362 -11.17 -6.92 -32.57
C ILE A 362 -12.01 -8.13 -32.17
N GLU A 363 -11.36 -9.20 -31.72
CA GLU A 363 -12.03 -10.39 -31.23
C GLU A 363 -12.06 -10.36 -29.71
N LEU A 364 -13.28 -10.40 -29.15
CA LEU A 364 -13.56 -10.34 -27.71
C LEU A 364 -14.04 -11.70 -27.24
N SER A 365 -13.37 -12.29 -26.24
CA SER A 365 -13.75 -13.56 -25.66
C SER A 365 -13.97 -13.43 -24.16
N ASN A 366 -15.09 -13.98 -23.68
CA ASN A 366 -15.32 -14.18 -22.26
C ASN A 366 -16.14 -15.47 -22.08
N PRO A 367 -15.50 -16.61 -21.78
CA PRO A 367 -16.16 -17.92 -21.72
C PRO A 367 -17.21 -18.02 -20.60
N TYR A 368 -17.22 -17.09 -19.64
CA TYR A 368 -18.23 -17.04 -18.58
C TYR A 368 -19.51 -16.29 -19.01
N ILE A 369 -19.43 -15.44 -20.04
CA ILE A 369 -20.56 -14.65 -20.56
C ILE A 369 -21.08 -15.26 -21.86
N ASN A 370 -20.17 -15.57 -22.79
CA ASN A 370 -20.50 -16.17 -24.08
C ASN A 370 -19.44 -17.22 -24.47
N PRO A 371 -19.84 -18.47 -24.77
CA PRO A 371 -18.90 -19.49 -25.22
C PRO A 371 -18.21 -19.10 -26.55
N ASP A 372 -18.90 -18.38 -27.44
CA ASP A 372 -18.36 -17.97 -28.73
C ASP A 372 -17.73 -16.56 -28.65
N PRO A 373 -16.55 -16.34 -29.29
CA PRO A 373 -15.92 -15.04 -29.33
C PRO A 373 -16.70 -14.06 -30.20
N LEU A 374 -16.83 -12.83 -29.72
CA LEU A 374 -17.47 -11.73 -30.42
C LEU A 374 -16.46 -11.00 -31.31
N ARG A 375 -16.69 -11.01 -32.62
CA ARG A 375 -15.80 -10.35 -33.60
C ARG A 375 -16.35 -8.98 -33.99
N LEU A 376 -15.66 -7.92 -33.57
CA LEU A 376 -15.99 -6.53 -33.88
C LEU A 376 -15.12 -6.05 -35.03
N ASN A 377 -15.71 -5.84 -36.20
CA ASN A 377 -15.07 -5.09 -37.28
C ASN A 377 -15.09 -3.61 -36.90
N TYR A 378 -13.96 -2.91 -37.01
CA TYR A 378 -13.91 -1.49 -36.65
C TYR A 378 -13.58 -0.59 -37.83
N LYS A 379 -14.19 0.59 -37.84
CA LYS A 379 -13.92 1.66 -38.83
C LYS A 379 -13.84 3.00 -38.11
N GLU A 380 -12.85 3.82 -38.44
CA GLU A 380 -12.73 5.18 -37.92
C GLU A 380 -13.49 6.14 -38.86
N ILE A 381 -14.50 6.84 -38.33
CA ILE A 381 -15.35 7.75 -39.12
C ILE A 381 -15.02 9.19 -38.73
N GLY A 382 -13.92 9.71 -39.26
CA GLY A 382 -13.43 11.05 -38.93
C GLY A 382 -12.67 11.13 -37.60
N THR A 383 -12.33 12.34 -37.16
CA THR A 383 -11.46 12.54 -36.00
C THR A 383 -12.20 12.23 -34.70
N GLY A 384 -11.85 11.13 -34.03
CA GLY A 384 -12.36 10.80 -32.69
C GLY A 384 -13.71 10.08 -32.66
N GLN A 385 -14.15 9.48 -33.78
CA GLN A 385 -15.31 8.59 -33.82
C GLN A 385 -14.91 7.23 -34.38
N MET A 386 -15.40 6.17 -33.75
CA MET A 386 -15.11 4.79 -34.14
C MET A 386 -16.40 3.99 -34.16
N VAL A 387 -16.62 3.24 -35.23
CA VAL A 387 -17.79 2.38 -35.40
C VAL A 387 -17.36 0.93 -35.32
N PHE A 388 -18.11 0.15 -34.55
CA PHE A 388 -17.94 -1.29 -34.41
C PHE A 388 -19.15 -2.01 -35.01
N GLU A 389 -18.89 -2.95 -35.93
CA GLU A 389 -19.89 -3.77 -36.60
C GLU A 389 -19.66 -5.23 -36.25
N SER A 390 -20.72 -5.96 -35.90
CA SER A 390 -20.61 -7.39 -35.58
C SER A 390 -21.88 -8.16 -35.92
N LEU A 391 -21.75 -9.48 -35.99
CA LEU A 391 -22.86 -10.43 -36.13
C LEU A 391 -22.99 -11.21 -34.82
N LEU A 392 -24.04 -10.91 -34.05
CA LEU A 392 -24.33 -11.56 -32.78
C LEU A 392 -25.59 -12.43 -32.94
N LYS A 393 -25.44 -13.76 -32.85
CA LYS A 393 -26.57 -14.71 -32.92
C LYS A 393 -27.54 -14.43 -34.08
N GLU A 394 -26.99 -14.25 -35.28
CA GLU A 394 -27.73 -13.95 -36.53
C GLU A 394 -28.30 -12.52 -36.68
N ASP A 395 -28.14 -11.64 -35.70
CA ASP A 395 -28.47 -10.21 -35.80
C ASP A 395 -27.21 -9.36 -36.02
N SER A 396 -27.30 -8.36 -36.91
CA SER A 396 -26.20 -7.43 -37.14
C SER A 396 -26.29 -6.28 -36.15
N ILE A 397 -25.23 -6.08 -35.37
CA ILE A 397 -25.09 -4.94 -34.47
C ILE A 397 -24.17 -3.88 -35.08
N ARG A 398 -24.53 -2.62 -34.94
CA ARG A 398 -23.69 -1.47 -35.26
C ARG A 398 -23.64 -0.54 -34.04
N VAL A 399 -22.43 -0.26 -33.58
CA VAL A 399 -22.18 0.55 -32.39
C VAL A 399 -21.31 1.73 -32.78
N GLU A 400 -21.83 2.94 -32.69
CA GLU A 400 -21.05 4.14 -32.95
C GLU A 400 -20.55 4.73 -31.63
N CYS A 401 -19.25 4.97 -31.55
CA CYS A 401 -18.58 5.43 -30.35
C CYS A 401 -17.86 6.74 -30.57
N LYS A 402 -17.98 7.65 -29.60
CA LYS A 402 -17.11 8.81 -29.45
C LYS A 402 -15.89 8.41 -28.62
N VAL A 403 -14.69 8.68 -29.14
CA VAL A 403 -13.43 8.36 -28.46
C VAL A 403 -13.08 9.49 -27.51
N LEU A 404 -13.05 9.19 -26.21
CA LEU A 404 -12.60 10.06 -25.13
C LEU A 404 -11.19 9.64 -24.69
N ARG A 405 -10.25 10.58 -24.77
CA ARG A 405 -8.88 10.45 -24.27
C ARG A 405 -8.79 11.01 -22.84
N PRO A 406 -7.75 10.67 -22.05
CA PRO A 406 -7.57 11.22 -20.71
C PRO A 406 -7.67 12.76 -20.65
N SER A 407 -7.16 13.46 -21.67
CA SER A 407 -7.20 14.92 -21.78
C SER A 407 -8.60 15.51 -21.93
N ASP A 408 -9.60 14.72 -22.30
CA ASP A 408 -10.98 15.18 -22.48
C ASP A 408 -11.70 15.32 -21.13
N PHE A 409 -11.24 14.60 -20.11
CA PHE A 409 -11.79 14.65 -18.77
C PHE A 409 -11.34 15.91 -18.02
N PRO A 410 -12.27 16.64 -17.35
CA PRO A 410 -11.95 17.86 -16.61
C PRO A 410 -10.79 17.70 -15.61
N LEU A 411 -10.70 16.53 -14.97
CA LEU A 411 -9.67 16.19 -14.00
C LEU A 411 -8.24 16.41 -14.54
N PHE A 412 -8.00 16.07 -15.81
CA PHE A 412 -6.68 16.17 -16.44
C PHE A 412 -6.49 17.43 -17.31
N LYS A 413 -7.56 18.19 -17.57
CA LYS A 413 -7.46 19.49 -18.26
C LYS A 413 -6.76 20.54 -17.42
N GLN A 414 -6.95 20.47 -16.10
CA GLN A 414 -6.38 21.44 -15.19
C GLN A 414 -4.96 21.05 -14.77
N ARG A 415 -4.06 22.03 -14.80
CA ARG A 415 -2.68 21.94 -14.30
C ARG A 415 -2.48 22.96 -13.19
N PHE A 416 -1.38 22.83 -12.46
CA PHE A 416 -0.99 23.80 -11.43
C PHE A 416 -0.99 25.24 -12.01
N ARG A 417 -1.65 26.15 -11.30
CA ARG A 417 -1.70 27.59 -11.59
C ARG A 417 -1.47 28.35 -10.29
N PHE A 418 -0.69 29.43 -10.36
CA PHE A 418 -0.49 30.31 -9.20
C PHE A 418 -1.69 31.23 -8.94
N ILE A 419 -2.39 31.64 -10.00
CA ILE A 419 -3.52 32.57 -9.96
C ILE A 419 -4.77 31.81 -10.45
N ASN A 420 -5.88 31.96 -9.73
CA ASN A 420 -7.17 31.32 -10.07
C ASN A 420 -8.29 32.37 -10.06
N ASP A 421 -8.48 33.02 -11.21
CA ASP A 421 -9.46 34.09 -11.38
C ASP A 421 -10.84 33.59 -11.85
N ASP A 422 -11.00 32.28 -12.07
CA ASP A 422 -12.25 31.67 -12.54
C ASP A 422 -13.03 31.01 -11.38
N PRO A 423 -14.17 31.57 -10.95
CA PRO A 423 -14.99 31.02 -9.87
C PRO A 423 -15.78 29.76 -10.27
N SER A 424 -15.85 29.40 -11.57
CA SER A 424 -16.59 28.21 -12.06
C SER A 424 -15.97 26.86 -11.65
N HIS A 425 -14.82 26.89 -10.97
CA HIS A 425 -14.10 25.71 -10.48
C HIS A 425 -14.41 25.34 -9.02
N ARG A 426 -15.52 25.83 -8.45
CA ARG A 426 -15.98 25.54 -7.08
C ARG A 426 -17.14 24.55 -7.04
#